data_AF-A0A952NZA3-F1
#
_entry.id   AF-A0A952NZA3-F1
#
_cell.length_a   1.000
_cell.length_b   1.000
_cell.length_c   1.000
_cell.angle_alpha   90.00
_cell.angle_beta   90.00
_cell.angle_gamma   90.00
#
_symmetry.space_group_name_H-M   'P 1'
#
loop_
_entity.id
_entity.type
_entity.pdbx_description
1 polymer ?
#
loop_
_entity_poly.entity_id
_entity_poly.type
_entity_poly.pdbx_seq_one_letter_code
_entity_poly.pdbx_strand_id
1 'polypeptide(L)'
;MLLLSLSCFARAANTETYRDIIEKAQTLSLQKERGHALQLLTSSLTRESKKGPAPKELVTALEEVASLFLSDKAQQLYELALSLRENEPQLALQKLADAAKLEPDNLQIQLEQFRVSSILGNCNEAGAAILRLYESLSTLEVVRLAAAQAQLCRNQLDDAQKIRNGFDFRKSPLMPVWTSTDVEILLRQKKGDKALESLAQAQKVDPDFPETYYWQWRAEQDLKKVSEKPGPKYVALCKSLSPRSYRRYLAEPFLCRRVQEVESSLKKNNTPSA
;
A
#
# COMPACT_ATOMS: atom_id res chain seq x y z
N MET A 1 -72.47 16.25 -16.21
CA MET A 1 -71.20 15.81 -16.82
C MET A 1 -70.12 16.78 -16.37
N LEU A 2 -69.47 16.51 -15.23
CA LEU A 2 -68.33 17.28 -14.74
C LEU A 2 -67.15 16.31 -14.64
N LEU A 3 -66.19 16.43 -15.55
CA LEU A 3 -64.93 15.69 -15.52
C LEU A 3 -63.92 16.54 -14.73
N LEU A 4 -63.68 16.16 -13.48
CA LEU A 4 -62.56 16.65 -12.68
C LEU A 4 -61.28 15.94 -13.15
N SER A 5 -60.43 16.64 -13.88
CA SER A 5 -59.07 16.19 -14.18
C SER A 5 -58.20 16.36 -12.93
N LEU A 6 -57.98 15.28 -12.19
CA LEU A 6 -56.88 15.20 -11.22
C LEU A 6 -55.56 15.17 -11.97
N SER A 7 -54.88 16.32 -12.02
CA SER A 7 -53.47 16.39 -12.38
C SER A 7 -52.63 15.80 -11.24
N CYS A 8 -52.24 14.54 -11.39
CA CYS A 8 -51.22 13.92 -10.54
C CYS A 8 -49.86 14.58 -10.83
N PHE A 9 -49.45 15.55 -10.00
CA PHE A 9 -48.05 15.95 -9.93
C PHE A 9 -47.27 14.82 -9.24
N ALA A 10 -46.65 13.95 -10.03
CA ALA A 10 -45.61 13.06 -9.54
C ALA A 10 -44.44 13.94 -9.05
N ARG A 11 -44.21 13.95 -7.73
CA ARG A 11 -42.95 14.44 -7.14
C ARG A 11 -41.83 13.63 -7.75
N ALA A 12 -40.98 14.24 -8.59
CA ALA A 12 -39.71 13.64 -8.95
C ALA A 12 -38.97 13.35 -7.66
N ALA A 13 -38.79 12.07 -7.32
CA ALA A 13 -37.90 11.68 -6.26
C ALA A 13 -36.50 12.18 -6.67
N ASN A 14 -35.97 13.18 -5.97
CA ASN A 14 -34.59 13.60 -6.11
C ASN A 14 -33.74 12.37 -5.80
N THR A 15 -33.32 11.67 -6.86
CA THR A 15 -32.39 10.57 -6.75
C THR A 15 -31.05 11.21 -6.47
N GLU A 16 -30.63 11.10 -5.21
CA GLU A 16 -29.32 11.53 -4.76
C GLU A 16 -28.25 10.99 -5.71
N THR A 17 -27.45 11.89 -6.27
CA THR A 17 -26.38 11.55 -7.20
C THR A 17 -25.13 11.10 -6.45
N TYR A 18 -24.22 10.41 -7.13
CA TYR A 18 -22.93 10.04 -6.52
C TYR A 18 -22.11 11.26 -6.07
N ARG A 19 -22.33 12.45 -6.66
CA ARG A 19 -21.66 13.69 -6.25
C ARG A 19 -22.21 14.23 -4.93
N ASP A 20 -23.53 14.17 -4.75
CA ASP A 20 -24.17 14.53 -3.48
C ASP A 20 -23.67 13.62 -2.35
N ILE A 21 -23.44 12.33 -2.65
CA ILE A 21 -22.86 11.38 -1.71
C ILE A 21 -21.42 11.76 -1.32
N ILE A 22 -20.60 12.19 -2.29
CA ILE A 22 -19.23 12.65 -2.02
C ILE A 22 -19.23 13.86 -1.09
N GLU A 23 -20.07 14.87 -1.37
CA GLU A 23 -20.17 16.07 -0.53
C GLU A 23 -20.63 15.74 0.90
N LYS A 24 -21.60 14.83 1.04
CA LYS A 24 -22.03 14.33 2.36
C LYS A 24 -20.91 13.60 3.10
N ALA A 25 -20.15 12.75 2.42
CA ALA A 25 -19.03 12.05 3.03
C ALA A 25 -17.92 13.01 3.48
N GLN A 26 -17.61 14.04 2.69
CA GLN A 26 -16.67 15.10 3.07
C GLN A 26 -17.16 15.86 4.31
N THR A 27 -18.45 16.20 4.36
CA THR A 27 -19.07 16.84 5.52
C THR A 27 -18.97 15.97 6.78
N LEU A 28 -19.30 14.67 6.68
CA LEU A 28 -19.18 13.71 7.79
C LEU A 28 -17.72 13.61 8.28
N SER A 29 -16.75 13.61 7.36
CA SER A 29 -15.32 13.61 7.71
C SER A 29 -14.95 14.83 8.57
N LEU A 30 -15.40 16.04 8.19
CA LEU A 30 -15.17 17.26 8.95
C LEU A 30 -15.86 17.26 10.33
N GLN A 31 -16.97 16.52 10.46
CA GLN A 31 -17.67 16.29 11.72
C GLN A 31 -17.02 15.21 12.60
N LYS A 32 -15.84 14.71 12.20
CA LYS A 32 -15.10 13.61 12.86
C LYS A 32 -15.83 12.26 12.80
N GLU A 33 -16.76 12.11 11.85
CA GLU A 33 -17.46 10.86 11.57
C GLU A 33 -16.85 10.12 10.37
N ARG A 34 -15.50 10.03 10.32
CA ARG A 34 -14.77 9.41 9.19
C ARG A 34 -15.27 7.99 8.90
N GLY A 35 -15.53 7.17 9.92
CA GLY A 35 -16.07 5.82 9.74
C GLY A 35 -17.38 5.80 8.93
N HIS A 36 -18.33 6.68 9.25
CA HIS A 36 -19.58 6.80 8.51
C HIS A 36 -19.35 7.32 7.08
N ALA A 37 -18.46 8.28 6.90
CA ALA A 37 -18.09 8.80 5.58
C ALA A 37 -17.52 7.69 4.67
N LEU A 38 -16.62 6.86 5.19
CA LEU A 38 -16.03 5.73 4.46
C LEU A 38 -17.09 4.67 4.12
N GLN A 39 -17.99 4.36 5.06
CA GLN A 39 -19.09 3.42 4.82
C GLN A 39 -20.06 3.94 3.74
N LEU A 40 -20.34 5.23 3.74
CA LEU A 40 -21.20 5.87 2.75
C LEU A 40 -20.59 5.77 1.33
N LEU A 41 -19.30 6.09 1.20
CA LEU A 41 -18.59 6.03 -0.08
C LEU A 41 -18.44 4.59 -0.60
N THR A 42 -18.07 3.66 0.28
CA THR A 42 -17.91 2.24 -0.08
C THR A 42 -19.23 1.59 -0.48
N SER A 43 -20.32 1.88 0.22
CA SER A 43 -21.65 1.38 -0.17
C SER A 43 -22.12 1.98 -1.49
N SER A 44 -21.84 3.25 -1.76
CA SER A 44 -22.13 3.89 -3.05
C SER A 44 -21.39 3.24 -4.21
N LEU A 45 -20.10 2.90 -4.04
CA LEU A 45 -19.30 2.19 -5.04
C LEU A 45 -19.90 0.84 -5.46
N THR A 46 -20.64 0.16 -4.58
CA THR A 46 -21.31 -1.11 -4.92
C THR A 46 -22.58 -0.94 -5.74
N ARG A 47 -23.20 0.24 -5.66
CA ARG A 47 -24.47 0.57 -6.33
C ARG A 47 -24.26 1.19 -7.71
N GLU A 48 -23.16 1.92 -7.88
CA GLU A 48 -22.84 2.62 -9.12
C GLU A 48 -22.40 1.68 -10.26
N SER A 49 -22.66 2.10 -11.49
CA SER A 49 -22.15 1.42 -12.69
C SER A 49 -20.62 1.39 -12.66
N LYS A 50 -20.03 0.21 -12.91
CA LYS A 50 -18.56 0.05 -13.06
C LYS A 50 -17.98 0.83 -14.25
N LYS A 51 -18.83 1.33 -15.15
CA LYS A 51 -18.45 2.16 -16.32
C LYS A 51 -18.83 3.61 -16.06
N GLY A 52 -17.96 4.53 -16.45
CA GLY A 52 -18.17 5.97 -16.34
C GLY A 52 -17.24 6.64 -15.34
N PRO A 53 -17.45 7.95 -15.06
CA PRO A 53 -16.59 8.71 -14.17
C PRO A 53 -16.85 8.43 -12.68
N ALA A 54 -18.08 8.03 -12.31
CA ALA A 54 -18.50 7.89 -10.92
C ALA A 54 -17.62 6.97 -10.07
N PRO A 55 -17.24 5.74 -10.50
CA PRO A 55 -16.36 4.89 -9.69
C PRO A 55 -15.00 5.53 -9.42
N LYS A 56 -14.43 6.25 -10.40
CA LYS A 56 -13.14 6.91 -10.24
C LYS A 56 -13.24 8.07 -9.26
N GLU A 57 -14.25 8.92 -9.42
CA GLU A 57 -14.50 10.07 -8.51
C GLU A 57 -14.79 9.60 -7.07
N LEU A 58 -15.58 8.54 -6.89
CA LEU A 58 -15.86 7.94 -5.58
C LEU A 58 -14.62 7.33 -4.93
N VAL A 59 -13.76 6.63 -5.70
CA VAL A 59 -12.49 6.09 -5.17
C VAL A 59 -11.54 7.21 -4.76
N THR A 60 -11.45 8.29 -5.56
CA THR A 60 -10.66 9.46 -5.20
C THR A 60 -11.16 10.10 -3.91
N ALA A 61 -12.48 10.34 -3.79
CA ALA A 61 -13.06 10.86 -2.56
C ALA A 61 -12.84 9.94 -1.35
N LEU A 62 -12.91 8.62 -1.55
CA LEU A 62 -12.65 7.63 -0.51
C LEU A 62 -11.20 7.71 -0.01
N GLU A 63 -10.23 7.81 -0.92
CA GLU A 63 -8.82 7.94 -0.59
C GLU A 63 -8.53 9.25 0.16
N GLU A 64 -9.10 10.37 -0.31
CA GLU A 64 -8.99 11.68 0.32
C GLU A 64 -9.55 11.68 1.75
N VAL A 65 -10.79 11.22 1.93
CA VAL A 65 -11.45 11.16 3.24
C VAL A 65 -10.72 10.22 4.20
N ALA A 66 -10.26 9.06 3.71
CA ALA A 66 -9.52 8.09 4.52
C ALA A 66 -8.17 8.65 5.01
N SER A 67 -7.54 9.51 4.21
CA SER A 67 -6.15 9.93 4.43
C SER A 67 -5.99 11.35 4.99
N LEU A 68 -7.05 12.17 4.94
CA LEU A 68 -7.04 13.56 5.41
C LEU A 68 -6.72 13.63 6.90
N PHE A 69 -5.69 14.40 7.27
CA PHE A 69 -5.45 14.78 8.66
C PHE A 69 -6.41 15.91 9.06
N LEU A 70 -7.11 15.73 10.17
CA LEU A 70 -7.98 16.73 10.79
C LEU A 70 -7.27 17.46 11.95
N SER A 71 -6.08 17.01 12.34
CA SER A 71 -5.24 17.60 13.38
C SER A 71 -3.81 17.83 12.87
N ASP A 72 -3.39 19.09 12.89
CA ASP A 72 -1.99 19.47 12.59
C ASP A 72 -1.00 18.71 13.49
N LYS A 73 -1.37 18.48 14.74
CA LYS A 73 -0.55 17.72 15.69
C LYS A 73 -0.42 16.25 15.28
N ALA A 74 -1.49 15.62 14.79
CA ALA A 74 -1.43 14.25 14.29
C ALA A 74 -0.56 14.17 13.03
N GLN A 75 -0.68 15.14 12.13
CA GLN A 75 0.16 15.24 10.94
C GLN A 75 1.65 15.42 11.30
N GLN A 76 1.98 16.31 12.24
CA GLN A 76 3.36 16.51 12.70
C GLN A 76 3.96 15.24 13.33
N LEU A 77 3.18 14.51 14.12
CA LEU A 77 3.61 13.24 14.71
C LEU A 77 3.83 12.17 13.64
N TYR A 78 2.96 12.10 12.63
CA TYR A 78 3.12 11.21 11.49
C TYR A 78 4.39 11.54 10.69
N GLU A 79 4.62 12.81 10.38
CA GLU A 79 5.82 13.25 9.65
C GLU A 79 7.11 12.98 10.42
N LEU A 80 7.09 13.16 11.75
CA LEU A 80 8.20 12.78 12.63
C LEU A 80 8.41 11.26 12.64
N ALA A 81 7.35 10.45 12.63
CA ALA A 81 7.51 9.00 12.54
C ALA A 81 8.20 8.59 11.23
N LEU A 82 7.85 9.22 10.12
CA LEU A 82 8.44 8.93 8.81
C LEU A 82 9.94 9.25 8.75
N SER A 83 10.40 10.31 9.42
CA SER A 83 11.84 10.64 9.48
C SER A 83 12.63 9.67 10.37
N LEU A 84 11.99 9.14 11.41
CA LEU A 84 12.59 8.18 12.34
C LEU A 84 12.59 6.74 11.81
N ARG A 85 11.69 6.43 10.87
CA ARG A 85 11.41 5.07 10.41
C ARG A 85 12.65 4.24 10.09
N GLU A 86 13.59 4.80 9.34
CA GLU A 86 14.77 4.09 8.86
C GLU A 86 15.67 3.64 10.00
N ASN A 87 16.00 4.57 10.90
CA ASN A 87 17.06 4.43 11.90
C ASN A 87 16.53 4.06 13.30
N GLU A 88 15.32 4.51 13.65
CA GLU A 88 14.70 4.37 14.97
C GLU A 88 13.26 3.85 14.86
N PRO A 89 13.02 2.65 14.31
CA PRO A 89 11.68 2.14 14.04
C PRO A 89 10.79 1.99 15.30
N GLN A 90 11.37 1.70 16.47
CA GLN A 90 10.60 1.68 17.72
C GLN A 90 10.07 3.07 18.10
N LEU A 91 10.90 4.11 17.96
CA LEU A 91 10.49 5.48 18.23
C LEU A 91 9.48 5.96 17.18
N ALA A 92 9.67 5.60 15.91
CA ALA A 92 8.70 5.86 14.85
C ALA A 92 7.33 5.26 15.18
N LEU A 93 7.28 4.01 15.64
CA LEU A 93 6.03 3.35 16.05
C LEU A 93 5.37 4.06 17.24
N GLN A 94 6.16 4.55 18.20
CA GLN A 94 5.64 5.35 19.31
C GLN A 94 4.99 6.66 18.81
N LYS A 95 5.62 7.38 17.87
CA LYS A 95 5.05 8.61 17.30
C LYS A 95 3.78 8.34 16.50
N LEU A 96 3.71 7.22 15.78
CA LEU A 96 2.47 6.79 15.13
C LEU A 96 1.38 6.44 16.12
N ALA A 97 1.70 5.80 17.25
CA ALA A 97 0.74 5.53 18.31
C ALA A 97 0.21 6.83 18.93
N ASP A 98 1.05 7.84 19.13
CA ASP A 98 0.62 9.16 19.60
C ASP A 98 -0.25 9.89 18.57
N ALA A 99 0.05 9.75 17.27
CA ALA A 99 -0.80 10.28 16.20
C ALA A 99 -2.17 9.56 16.17
N ALA A 100 -2.19 8.23 16.33
CA ALA A 100 -3.42 7.43 16.36
C ALA A 100 -4.32 7.76 17.57
N LYS A 101 -3.79 8.26 18.68
CA LYS A 101 -4.63 8.78 19.79
C LYS A 101 -5.46 9.99 19.38
N LEU A 102 -4.98 10.77 18.41
CA LEU A 102 -5.67 11.96 17.89
C LEU A 102 -6.56 11.61 16.70
N GLU A 103 -6.10 10.70 15.83
CA GLU A 103 -6.80 10.28 14.63
C GLU A 103 -6.70 8.76 14.41
N PRO A 104 -7.46 7.94 15.17
CA PRO A 104 -7.33 6.48 15.13
C PRO A 104 -7.70 5.85 13.79
N ASP A 105 -8.58 6.54 13.03
CA ASP A 105 -9.10 6.08 11.75
C ASP A 105 -8.39 6.70 10.53
N ASN A 106 -7.29 7.44 10.74
CA ASN A 106 -6.52 7.98 9.61
C ASN A 106 -5.74 6.86 8.93
N LEU A 107 -6.01 6.64 7.65
CA LEU A 107 -5.46 5.54 6.87
C LEU A 107 -3.94 5.62 6.74
N GLN A 108 -3.37 6.82 6.62
CA GLN A 108 -1.91 6.98 6.50
C GLN A 108 -1.21 6.49 7.77
N ILE A 109 -1.74 6.83 8.95
CA ILE A 109 -1.21 6.39 10.23
C ILE A 109 -1.29 4.86 10.32
N GLN A 110 -2.44 4.27 10.01
CA GLN A 110 -2.63 2.81 10.13
C GLN A 110 -1.73 2.02 9.17
N LEU A 111 -1.61 2.46 7.91
CA LEU A 111 -0.70 1.84 6.94
C LEU A 111 0.75 1.92 7.38
N GLU A 112 1.17 3.06 7.95
CA GLU A 112 2.54 3.22 8.40
C GLU A 112 2.83 2.46 9.69
N GLN A 113 1.87 2.38 10.63
CA GLN A 113 1.97 1.52 11.80
C GLN A 113 2.22 0.07 11.40
N PHE A 114 1.52 -0.41 10.37
CA PHE A 114 1.74 -1.74 9.82
C PHE A 114 3.14 -1.91 9.25
N ARG A 115 3.61 -0.98 8.41
CA ARG A 115 4.93 -1.07 7.78
C ARG A 115 6.04 -1.09 8.83
N VAL A 116 5.99 -0.16 9.79
CA VAL A 116 6.97 -0.09 10.89
C VAL A 116 6.89 -1.33 11.78
N SER A 117 5.69 -1.81 12.10
CA SER A 117 5.54 -3.03 12.90
C SER A 117 6.07 -4.27 12.16
N SER A 118 5.90 -4.34 10.84
CA SER A 118 6.42 -5.44 10.02
C SER A 118 7.95 -5.47 9.99
N ILE A 119 8.59 -4.30 9.95
CA ILE A 119 10.05 -4.15 10.10
C ILE A 119 10.50 -4.72 11.44
N LEU A 120 9.73 -4.47 12.51
CA LEU A 120 10.01 -4.94 13.86
C LEU A 120 9.65 -6.41 14.09
N GLY A 121 9.13 -7.11 13.09
CA GLY A 121 8.71 -8.51 13.18
C GLY A 121 7.35 -8.73 13.82
N ASN A 122 6.59 -7.67 14.14
CA ASN A 122 5.28 -7.73 14.78
C ASN A 122 4.16 -8.02 13.77
N CYS A 123 4.33 -9.05 12.93
CA CYS A 123 3.47 -9.34 11.78
C CYS A 123 2.03 -9.72 12.15
N ASN A 124 1.83 -10.41 13.28
CA ASN A 124 0.51 -10.95 13.64
C ASN A 124 -0.49 -9.85 14.01
N GLU A 125 -0.13 -9.01 14.98
CA GLU A 125 -0.98 -7.92 15.45
C GLU A 125 -1.19 -6.87 14.36
N ALA A 126 -0.09 -6.39 13.77
CA ALA A 126 -0.13 -5.37 12.74
C ALA A 126 -0.85 -5.85 11.48
N GLY A 127 -0.63 -7.10 11.08
CA GLY A 127 -1.32 -7.69 9.93
C GLY A 127 -2.80 -7.87 10.16
N ALA A 128 -3.25 -8.21 11.38
CA ALA A 128 -4.67 -8.31 11.70
C ALA A 128 -5.41 -6.97 11.53
N ALA A 129 -4.79 -5.86 11.94
CA ALA A 129 -5.37 -4.53 11.76
C ALA A 129 -5.58 -4.17 10.28
N ILE A 130 -4.56 -4.41 9.43
CA ILE A 130 -4.66 -4.15 7.98
C ILE A 130 -5.71 -5.02 7.31
N LEU A 131 -5.84 -6.28 7.71
CA LEU A 131 -6.84 -7.16 7.11
C LEU A 131 -8.28 -6.73 7.43
N ARG A 132 -8.52 -6.15 8.61
CA ARG A 132 -9.82 -5.51 8.92
C ARG A 132 -10.07 -4.28 8.04
N LEU A 133 -9.05 -3.46 7.77
CA LEU A 133 -9.18 -2.34 6.82
C LEU A 133 -9.47 -2.84 5.41
N TYR A 134 -8.87 -3.97 5.02
CA TYR A 134 -9.11 -4.57 3.71
C TYR A 134 -10.56 -5.01 3.51
N GLU A 135 -11.25 -5.47 4.55
CA GLU A 135 -12.67 -5.87 4.47
C GLU A 135 -13.58 -4.72 4.01
N SER A 136 -13.27 -3.47 4.37
CA SER A 136 -14.07 -2.30 4.02
C SER A 136 -13.46 -1.45 2.90
N LEU A 137 -12.13 -1.40 2.78
CA LEU A 137 -11.40 -0.49 1.89
C LEU A 137 -10.59 -1.21 0.79
N SER A 138 -10.92 -2.46 0.46
CA SER A 138 -10.23 -3.25 -0.59
C SER A 138 -10.22 -2.61 -2.00
N THR A 139 -11.05 -1.60 -2.24
CA THR A 139 -11.03 -0.79 -3.47
C THR A 139 -9.82 0.13 -3.53
N LEU A 140 -9.32 0.59 -2.38
CA LEU A 140 -8.10 1.38 -2.30
C LEU A 140 -6.89 0.47 -2.52
N GLU A 141 -6.11 0.78 -3.56
CA GLU A 141 -4.96 -0.04 -3.93
C GLU A 141 -3.92 -0.14 -2.81
N VAL A 142 -3.65 0.97 -2.11
CA VAL A 142 -2.71 1.01 -0.98
C VAL A 142 -3.10 0.05 0.15
N VAL A 143 -4.41 -0.11 0.41
CA VAL A 143 -4.92 -1.05 1.41
C VAL A 143 -4.76 -2.48 0.93
N ARG A 144 -5.08 -2.73 -0.34
CA ARG A 144 -4.92 -4.06 -0.95
C ARG A 144 -3.45 -4.52 -0.97
N LEU A 145 -2.53 -3.62 -1.32
CA LEU A 145 -1.09 -3.88 -1.28
C LEU A 145 -0.63 -4.21 0.14
N ALA A 146 -1.01 -3.38 1.12
CA ALA A 146 -0.69 -3.63 2.52
C ALA A 146 -1.27 -4.96 3.01
N ALA A 147 -2.47 -5.34 2.58
CA ALA A 147 -3.08 -6.62 2.93
C ALA A 147 -2.30 -7.83 2.37
N ALA A 148 -1.83 -7.75 1.13
CA ALA A 148 -0.95 -8.78 0.57
C ALA A 148 0.37 -8.88 1.33
N GLN A 149 1.00 -7.74 1.62
CA GLN A 149 2.23 -7.66 2.42
C GLN A 149 2.01 -8.21 3.85
N ALA A 150 0.87 -7.92 4.46
CA ALA A 150 0.50 -8.41 5.80
C ALA A 150 0.40 -9.94 5.82
N GLN A 151 -0.23 -10.53 4.80
CA GLN A 151 -0.31 -11.99 4.68
C GLN A 151 1.08 -12.61 4.50
N LEU A 152 1.97 -12.02 3.70
CA LEU A 152 3.37 -12.46 3.57
C LEU A 152 4.14 -12.39 4.89
N CYS A 153 4.02 -11.27 5.62
CA CYS A 153 4.64 -11.08 6.94
C CYS A 153 4.19 -12.19 7.91
N ARG A 154 2.89 -12.54 7.87
CA ARG A 154 2.28 -13.61 8.67
C ARG A 154 2.52 -15.02 8.13
N ASN A 155 3.34 -15.16 7.10
CA ASN A 155 3.64 -16.42 6.41
C ASN A 155 2.40 -17.14 5.83
N GLN A 156 1.34 -16.39 5.50
CA GLN A 156 0.11 -16.88 4.86
C GLN A 156 0.21 -16.73 3.33
N LEU A 157 1.03 -17.58 2.71
CA LEU A 157 1.39 -17.46 1.29
C LEU A 157 0.18 -17.54 0.35
N ASP A 158 -0.73 -18.48 0.60
CA ASP A 158 -1.90 -18.70 -0.28
C ASP A 158 -2.85 -17.50 -0.25
N ASP A 159 -3.03 -16.87 0.92
CA ASP A 159 -3.89 -15.70 1.05
C ASP A 159 -3.25 -14.46 0.45
N ALA A 160 -1.93 -14.29 0.58
CA ALA A 160 -1.19 -13.25 -0.13
C ALA A 160 -1.37 -13.40 -1.65
N GLN A 161 -1.26 -14.64 -2.17
CA GLN A 161 -1.45 -14.91 -3.58
C GLN A 161 -2.88 -14.63 -4.07
N LYS A 162 -3.90 -14.98 -3.28
CA LYS A 162 -5.31 -14.67 -3.61
C LYS A 162 -5.52 -13.17 -3.76
N ILE A 163 -5.01 -12.36 -2.83
CA ILE A 163 -5.13 -10.90 -2.89
C ILE A 163 -4.42 -10.35 -4.14
N ARG A 164 -3.18 -10.79 -4.39
CA ARG A 164 -2.40 -10.39 -5.57
C ARG A 164 -3.15 -10.71 -6.87
N ASN A 165 -3.68 -11.93 -6.99
CA ASN A 165 -4.36 -12.37 -8.22
C ASN A 165 -5.68 -11.61 -8.48
N GLY A 166 -6.28 -11.05 -7.44
CA GLY A 166 -7.49 -10.22 -7.56
C GLY A 166 -7.26 -8.82 -8.11
N PHE A 167 -6.03 -8.43 -8.47
CA PHE A 167 -5.69 -7.08 -8.91
C PHE A 167 -4.64 -7.06 -10.02
N ASP A 168 -4.90 -6.29 -11.08
CA ASP A 168 -3.94 -6.04 -12.15
C ASP A 168 -3.20 -4.72 -11.92
N PHE A 169 -2.00 -4.81 -11.35
CA PHE A 169 -1.17 -3.66 -11.01
C PHE A 169 -0.27 -3.18 -12.15
N ARG A 170 -0.34 -3.76 -13.36
CA ARG A 170 0.62 -3.46 -14.46
C ARG A 170 0.67 -2.00 -14.90
N LYS A 171 -0.43 -1.27 -14.69
CA LYS A 171 -0.54 0.17 -15.01
C LYS A 171 -0.56 1.06 -13.76
N SER A 172 -0.38 0.47 -12.58
CA SER A 172 -0.42 1.20 -11.32
C SER A 172 0.86 2.03 -11.10
N PRO A 173 0.75 3.22 -10.47
CA PRO A 173 1.93 3.93 -9.95
C PRO A 173 2.70 3.14 -8.88
N LEU A 174 2.06 2.19 -8.19
CA LEU A 174 2.66 1.29 -7.21
C LEU A 174 3.20 -0.02 -7.82
N MET A 175 3.20 -0.14 -9.16
CA MET A 175 3.65 -1.35 -9.87
C MET A 175 5.01 -1.88 -9.38
N PRO A 176 6.05 -1.05 -9.12
CA PRO A 176 7.33 -1.57 -8.61
C PRO A 176 7.22 -2.23 -7.22
N VAL A 177 6.41 -1.65 -6.32
CA VAL A 177 6.19 -2.18 -4.96
C VAL A 177 5.34 -3.45 -4.99
N TRP A 178 4.30 -3.47 -5.84
CA TRP A 178 3.55 -4.69 -6.12
C TRP A 178 4.44 -5.80 -6.67
N THR A 179 5.38 -5.47 -7.56
CA THR A 179 6.31 -6.44 -8.12
C THR A 179 7.21 -7.03 -7.05
N SER A 180 7.69 -6.23 -6.09
CA SER A 180 8.49 -6.73 -4.95
C SER A 180 7.70 -7.75 -4.12
N THR A 181 6.42 -7.44 -3.85
CA THR A 181 5.51 -8.35 -3.13
C THR A 181 5.24 -9.64 -3.92
N ASP A 182 4.97 -9.52 -5.23
CA ASP A 182 4.70 -10.65 -6.12
C ASP A 182 5.91 -11.57 -6.29
N VAL A 183 7.10 -11.00 -6.42
CA VAL A 183 8.34 -11.75 -6.55
C VAL A 183 8.63 -12.56 -5.30
N GLU A 184 8.40 -11.99 -4.10
CA GLU A 184 8.53 -12.77 -2.87
C GLU A 184 7.60 -13.99 -2.87
N ILE A 185 6.34 -13.82 -3.30
CA ILE A 185 5.39 -14.94 -3.47
C ILE A 185 5.96 -15.99 -4.43
N LEU A 186 6.42 -15.57 -5.62
CA LEU A 186 6.96 -16.46 -6.64
C LEU A 186 8.20 -17.23 -6.16
N LEU A 187 9.12 -16.57 -5.45
CA LEU A 187 10.32 -17.21 -4.90
C LEU A 187 9.97 -18.24 -3.82
N ARG A 188 9.03 -17.92 -2.93
CA ARG A 188 8.52 -18.89 -1.94
C ARG A 188 7.85 -20.09 -2.61
N GLN A 189 7.26 -19.90 -3.79
CA GLN A 189 6.70 -20.96 -4.64
C GLN A 189 7.72 -21.66 -5.55
N LYS A 190 9.02 -21.35 -5.42
CA LYS A 190 10.10 -21.89 -6.26
C LYS A 190 9.93 -21.59 -7.77
N LYS A 191 9.27 -20.48 -8.10
CA LYS A 191 9.06 -19.98 -9.47
C LYS A 191 10.05 -18.86 -9.80
N GLY A 192 11.35 -19.14 -9.64
CA GLY A 192 12.42 -18.15 -9.80
C GLY A 192 12.49 -17.52 -11.19
N ASP A 193 12.29 -18.29 -12.26
CA ASP A 193 12.36 -17.73 -13.62
C ASP A 193 11.22 -16.71 -13.88
N LYS A 194 10.01 -16.97 -13.39
CA LYS A 194 8.89 -16.02 -13.46
C LYS A 194 9.16 -14.76 -12.65
N ALA A 195 9.81 -14.89 -11.50
CA ALA A 195 10.22 -13.74 -10.70
C ALA A 195 11.19 -12.84 -11.50
N LEU A 196 12.19 -13.42 -12.17
CA LEU A 196 13.13 -12.67 -12.99
C LEU A 196 12.45 -11.94 -14.16
N GLU A 197 11.47 -12.55 -14.82
CA GLU A 197 10.67 -11.91 -15.87
C GLU A 197 9.91 -10.68 -15.34
N SER A 198 9.24 -10.81 -14.20
CA SER A 198 8.51 -9.71 -13.54
C SER A 198 9.45 -8.57 -13.14
N LEU A 199 10.62 -8.89 -12.59
CA LEU A 199 11.62 -7.90 -12.18
C LEU A 199 12.17 -7.11 -13.38
N ALA A 200 12.44 -7.80 -14.49
CA ALA A 200 12.92 -7.14 -15.71
C ALA A 200 11.88 -6.14 -16.26
N GLN A 201 10.58 -6.41 -16.10
CA GLN A 201 9.53 -5.45 -16.45
C GLN A 201 9.50 -4.26 -15.49
N ALA A 202 9.59 -4.50 -14.18
CA ALA A 202 9.57 -3.43 -13.19
C ALA A 202 10.77 -2.49 -13.32
N GLN A 203 11.97 -3.01 -13.57
CA GLN A 203 13.18 -2.23 -13.77
C GLN A 203 13.13 -1.34 -15.03
N LYS A 204 12.36 -1.72 -16.06
CA LYS A 204 12.14 -0.86 -17.24
C LYS A 204 11.25 0.34 -16.93
N VAL A 205 10.30 0.17 -16.00
CA VAL A 205 9.37 1.24 -15.60
C VAL A 205 10.00 2.15 -14.56
N ASP A 206 10.73 1.58 -13.61
CA ASP A 206 11.38 2.32 -12.53
C ASP A 206 12.79 1.77 -12.25
N PRO A 207 13.79 2.19 -13.05
CA PRO A 207 15.16 1.71 -12.92
C PRO A 207 15.86 2.17 -11.63
N ASP A 208 15.27 3.12 -10.91
CA ASP A 208 15.82 3.69 -9.66
C ASP A 208 15.20 3.06 -8.41
N PHE A 209 14.22 2.16 -8.56
CA PHE A 209 13.61 1.49 -7.42
C PHE A 209 14.52 0.35 -6.90
N PRO A 210 15.12 0.48 -5.69
CA PRO A 210 16.19 -0.43 -5.26
C PRO A 210 15.75 -1.89 -5.11
N GLU A 211 14.57 -2.14 -4.54
CA GLU A 211 14.16 -3.50 -4.17
C GLU A 211 14.04 -4.46 -5.35
N THR A 212 13.81 -3.96 -6.57
CA THR A 212 13.83 -4.83 -7.76
C THR A 212 15.20 -5.46 -7.99
N TYR A 213 16.29 -4.77 -7.67
CA TYR A 213 17.65 -5.31 -7.80
C TYR A 213 18.01 -6.24 -6.64
N TYR A 214 17.51 -5.98 -5.43
CA TYR A 214 17.62 -6.91 -4.30
C TYR A 214 16.92 -8.23 -4.65
N TRP A 215 15.67 -8.17 -5.11
CA TRP A 215 14.90 -9.36 -5.46
C TRP A 215 15.49 -10.11 -6.65
N GLN A 216 16.07 -9.41 -7.63
CA GLN A 216 16.80 -10.05 -8.72
C GLN A 216 18.03 -10.80 -8.21
N TRP A 217 18.84 -10.14 -7.37
CA TRP A 217 19.99 -10.78 -6.74
C TRP A 217 19.58 -12.05 -5.99
N ARG A 218 18.52 -11.96 -5.18
CA ARG A 218 18.01 -13.10 -4.41
C ARG A 218 17.53 -14.24 -5.31
N ALA A 219 16.78 -13.92 -6.36
CA ALA A 219 16.27 -14.90 -7.31
C ALA A 219 17.41 -15.62 -8.06
N GLU A 220 18.45 -14.89 -8.48
CA GLU A 220 19.62 -15.46 -9.15
C GLU A 220 20.40 -16.39 -8.21
N GLN A 221 20.58 -16.01 -6.94
CA GLN A 221 21.21 -16.88 -5.91
C GLN A 221 20.42 -18.18 -5.70
N ASP A 222 19.09 -18.10 -5.54
CA ASP A 222 18.23 -19.27 -5.36
C ASP A 222 18.28 -20.22 -6.57
N LEU A 223 18.45 -19.67 -7.78
CA LEU A 223 18.63 -20.43 -9.03
C LEU A 223 20.08 -20.86 -9.30
N LYS A 224 21.02 -20.55 -8.40
CA LYS A 224 22.46 -20.79 -8.57
C LYS A 224 23.02 -20.17 -9.87
N LYS A 225 22.44 -19.06 -10.31
CA LYS A 225 22.93 -18.24 -11.44
C LYS A 225 23.97 -17.25 -10.92
N VAL A 226 24.91 -16.86 -11.79
CA VAL A 226 25.90 -15.82 -11.47
C VAL A 226 25.16 -14.50 -11.24
N SER A 227 25.30 -13.93 -10.04
CA SER A 227 24.58 -12.72 -9.61
C SER A 227 25.54 -11.58 -9.25
N GLU A 228 26.34 -11.17 -10.23
CA GLU A 228 27.42 -10.19 -10.00
C GLU A 228 26.95 -8.74 -10.06
N LYS A 229 25.92 -8.43 -10.84
CA LYS A 229 25.47 -7.04 -11.11
C LYS A 229 24.36 -6.53 -10.20
N PRO A 230 23.29 -7.30 -9.90
CA PRO A 230 22.13 -6.74 -9.20
C PRO A 230 22.43 -6.38 -7.74
N GLY A 231 23.25 -7.18 -7.05
CA GLY A 231 23.65 -6.91 -5.66
C GLY A 231 24.36 -5.56 -5.48
N PRO A 232 25.47 -5.28 -6.21
CA PRO A 232 26.14 -3.98 -6.16
C PRO A 232 25.23 -2.81 -6.57
N LYS A 233 24.36 -3.01 -7.58
CA LYS A 233 23.40 -1.98 -8.01
C LYS A 233 22.38 -1.65 -6.91
N TYR A 234 21.86 -2.65 -6.20
CA TYR A 234 20.99 -2.45 -5.03
C TYR A 234 21.67 -1.61 -3.96
N VAL A 235 22.90 -1.98 -3.56
CA VAL A 235 23.67 -1.25 -2.54
C VAL A 235 23.92 0.19 -2.97
N ALA A 236 24.29 0.41 -4.23
CA ALA A 236 24.53 1.76 -4.76
C ALA A 236 23.27 2.63 -4.71
N LEU A 237 22.12 2.11 -5.20
CA LEU A 237 20.86 2.83 -5.18
C LEU A 237 20.41 3.17 -3.77
N CYS A 238 20.57 2.26 -2.82
CA CYS A 238 20.22 2.50 -1.43
C CYS A 238 21.10 3.56 -0.77
N LYS A 239 22.41 3.57 -1.03
CA LYS A 239 23.31 4.59 -0.50
C LYS A 239 23.08 5.98 -1.11
N SER A 240 22.55 6.06 -2.32
CA SER A 240 22.23 7.31 -3.02
C SER A 240 20.76 7.71 -2.92
N LEU A 241 19.97 7.04 -2.07
CA LEU A 241 18.52 7.26 -2.03
C LEU A 241 18.20 8.63 -1.42
N SER A 242 17.62 9.53 -2.22
CA SER A 242 17.24 10.86 -1.75
C SER A 242 15.98 10.80 -0.88
N PRO A 243 15.75 11.78 0.03
CA PRO A 243 14.52 11.84 0.83
C PRO A 243 13.24 11.85 -0.02
N ARG A 244 13.26 12.49 -1.19
CA ARG A 244 12.13 12.47 -2.14
C ARG A 244 11.86 11.07 -2.69
N SER A 245 12.90 10.32 -3.03
CA SER A 245 12.77 8.95 -3.54
C SER A 245 12.33 7.99 -2.42
N TYR A 246 12.83 8.19 -1.21
CA TYR A 246 12.36 7.48 -0.03
C TYR A 246 10.85 7.67 0.17
N ARG A 247 10.36 8.91 0.06
CA ARG A 247 8.92 9.24 0.14
C ARG A 247 8.09 8.56 -0.95
N ARG A 248 8.61 8.50 -2.18
CA ARG A 248 7.96 7.80 -3.30
C ARG A 248 7.78 6.30 -3.04
N TYR A 249 8.72 5.68 -2.34
CA TYR A 249 8.75 4.23 -2.10
C TYR A 249 8.28 3.83 -0.69
N LEU A 250 7.58 4.71 0.04
CA LEU A 250 7.13 4.43 1.42
C LEU A 250 6.31 3.15 1.57
N ALA A 251 5.57 2.78 0.51
CA ALA A 251 4.74 1.58 0.49
C ALA A 251 5.54 0.26 0.55
N GLU A 252 6.86 0.30 0.35
CA GLU A 252 7.76 -0.83 0.52
C GLU A 252 8.30 -0.85 1.97
N PRO A 253 7.82 -1.77 2.84
CA PRO A 253 8.21 -1.79 4.25
C PRO A 253 9.72 -2.03 4.46
N PHE A 254 10.35 -2.79 3.56
CA PHE A 254 11.73 -3.23 3.71
C PHE A 254 12.71 -2.46 2.82
N LEU A 255 12.30 -1.29 2.32
CA LEU A 255 13.12 -0.44 1.47
C LEU A 255 14.52 -0.24 2.06
N CYS A 256 15.54 -0.71 1.34
CA CYS A 256 16.95 -0.62 1.69
C CYS A 256 17.38 -1.25 3.02
N ARG A 257 16.53 -2.07 3.64
CA ARG A 257 16.86 -2.72 4.92
C ARG A 257 17.80 -3.90 4.81
N ARG A 258 18.05 -4.40 3.59
CA ARG A 258 18.84 -5.61 3.32
C ARG A 258 20.22 -5.30 2.77
N VAL A 259 20.67 -4.04 2.85
CA VAL A 259 22.00 -3.62 2.39
C VAL A 259 23.10 -4.42 3.06
N GLN A 260 23.03 -4.62 4.39
CA GLN A 260 24.05 -5.37 5.13
C GLN A 260 24.12 -6.84 4.71
N GLU A 261 22.97 -7.47 4.42
CA GLU A 261 22.91 -8.85 3.90
C GLU A 261 23.68 -8.96 2.58
N VAL A 262 23.36 -8.07 1.64
CA VAL A 262 23.97 -8.07 0.30
C VAL A 262 25.46 -7.75 0.37
N GLU A 263 25.86 -6.72 1.10
CA GLU A 263 27.29 -6.38 1.27
C GLU A 263 28.10 -7.52 1.89
N SER A 264 27.54 -8.22 2.88
CA SER A 264 28.19 -9.36 3.52
C SER A 264 28.36 -10.53 2.55
N SER A 265 27.36 -10.80 1.70
CA SER A 265 27.46 -11.84 0.68
C SER A 265 28.51 -11.51 -0.38
N LEU A 266 28.57 -10.26 -0.84
CA LEU A 266 29.53 -9.82 -1.86
C LEU A 266 30.99 -9.93 -1.36
N LYS A 267 31.24 -9.63 -0.08
CA LYS A 267 32.58 -9.79 0.53
C LYS A 267 33.03 -11.25 0.58
N LYS A 268 32.14 -12.18 0.95
CA LYS A 268 32.47 -13.62 1.00
C LYS A 268 32.85 -14.18 -0.37
N ASN A 269 32.13 -13.79 -1.41
CA ASN A 269 32.41 -14.25 -2.78
C ASN A 269 33.72 -13.69 -3.36
N ASN A 270 34.21 -12.56 -2.82
CA ASN A 270 35.47 -11.93 -3.24
C ASN A 270 36.70 -12.41 -2.44
N THR A 271 36.52 -13.29 -1.45
CA THR A 271 37.64 -13.87 -0.70
C THR A 271 38.00 -15.21 -1.36
N PRO A 272 39.20 -15.37 -1.96
CA PRO A 272 39.60 -16.67 -2.50
C PRO A 272 39.61 -17.70 -1.37
N SER A 273 39.11 -18.91 -1.63
CA SER A 273 39.31 -20.05 -0.74
C SER A 273 40.82 -20.25 -0.58
N ALA A 274 41.33 -20.06 0.63
CA ALA A 274 42.71 -20.39 0.98
C ALA A 274 42.91 -21.92 1.03
#